data_AF-A0ABD7SNJ5-F1
#
_entry.id   AF-A0ABD7SNJ5-F1
#
_cell.length_a   1.000
_cell.length_b   1.000
_cell.length_c   1.000
_cell.angle_alpha   90.00
_cell.angle_beta   90.00
_cell.angle_gamma   90.00
#
_symmetry.space_group_name_H-M   'P 1'
#
loop_
_entity.id
_entity.type
_entity.pdbx_description
1 polymer ?
#
loop_
_entity_poly.entity_id
_entity_poly.type
_entity_poly.pdbx_seq_one_letter_code
_entity_poly.pdbx_strand_id
1 'polypeptide(L)'
;MSNSKSIHIEQKQKFLNLLVACSSKTISIYSELKMSILSSCSCNDYGYTNKPDFRISNNYVMVELIPLKSDGVLIMVRVDSDTTYKTVNAPSLNIINPAKESGKPGTLWIEFTVNSTTQIPDAVRLISDAYKSRSVIGW
;
A
#
# COMPACT_ATOMS: atom_id res chain seq x y z
N MET A 1 10.15 -0.56 -35.80
CA MET A 1 10.67 -1.00 -34.49
C MET A 1 10.82 0.24 -33.60
N SER A 2 9.83 0.57 -32.78
CA SER A 2 10.00 1.64 -31.79
C SER A 2 10.69 1.04 -30.57
N ASN A 3 11.92 1.46 -30.32
CA ASN A 3 12.60 1.19 -29.05
C ASN A 3 11.80 1.85 -27.92
N SER A 4 10.88 1.10 -27.31
CA SER A 4 10.36 1.40 -25.99
C SER A 4 11.55 1.30 -25.03
N LYS A 5 12.28 2.41 -24.84
CA LYS A 5 13.22 2.54 -23.73
C LYS A 5 12.44 2.14 -22.49
N SER A 6 12.94 1.13 -21.80
CA SER A 6 12.29 0.50 -20.66
C SER A 6 12.19 1.48 -19.50
N ILE A 7 11.14 2.30 -19.51
CA ILE A 7 10.71 3.12 -18.38
C ILE A 7 10.63 2.25 -17.11
N HIS A 8 10.27 0.96 -17.29
CA HIS A 8 10.29 -0.06 -16.25
C HIS A 8 11.68 -0.27 -15.61
N ILE A 9 12.76 -0.35 -16.39
CA ILE A 9 14.11 -0.59 -15.83
C ILE A 9 14.59 0.64 -15.06
N GLU A 10 14.44 1.85 -15.61
CA GLU A 10 14.90 3.08 -14.94
C GLU A 10 14.11 3.35 -13.65
N GLN A 11 12.81 3.12 -13.63
CA GLN A 11 12.00 3.26 -12.42
C GLN A 11 12.26 2.16 -11.40
N LYS A 12 12.47 0.92 -11.86
CA LYS A 12 12.91 -0.19 -10.99
C LYS A 12 14.28 0.11 -10.38
N GLN A 13 15.21 0.67 -11.15
CA GLN A 13 16.51 1.08 -10.64
C GLN A 13 16.41 2.25 -9.65
N LYS A 14 15.55 3.25 -9.92
CA LYS A 14 15.23 4.32 -8.95
C LYS A 14 14.64 3.76 -7.66
N PHE A 15 13.78 2.75 -7.73
CA PHE A 15 13.22 2.08 -6.56
C PHE A 15 14.27 1.30 -5.77
N LEU A 16 15.10 0.52 -6.46
CA LEU A 16 16.19 -0.21 -5.83
C LEU A 16 17.19 0.76 -5.17
N ASN A 17 17.50 1.87 -5.83
CA ASN A 17 18.33 2.93 -5.27
C ASN A 17 17.68 3.58 -4.04
N LEU A 18 16.34 3.75 -4.05
CA LEU A 18 15.59 4.23 -2.89
C LEU A 18 15.70 3.23 -1.73
N LEU A 19 15.45 1.94 -1.98
CA LEU A 19 15.58 0.89 -0.97
C LEU A 19 16.99 0.79 -0.40
N VAL A 20 18.03 0.90 -1.23
CA VAL A 20 19.44 0.91 -0.80
C VAL A 20 19.77 2.14 0.05
N ALA A 21 19.13 3.28 -0.23
CA ALA A 21 19.31 4.51 0.53
C ALA A 21 18.50 4.55 1.85
N CYS A 22 17.60 3.59 2.08
CA CYS A 22 16.82 3.49 3.31
C CYS A 22 17.62 2.85 4.45
N SER A 23 17.25 3.18 5.69
CA SER A 23 17.81 2.53 6.87
C SER A 23 17.52 1.03 6.87
N SER A 24 18.40 0.21 7.48
CA SER A 24 18.19 -1.24 7.65
C SER A 24 16.85 -1.54 8.32
N LYS A 25 16.46 -0.71 9.30
CA LYS A 25 15.15 -0.73 9.96
C LYS A 25 14.00 -0.59 8.97
N THR A 26 14.05 0.41 8.08
CA THR A 26 13.01 0.63 7.06
C THR A 26 12.90 -0.54 6.10
N ILE A 27 14.03 -1.11 5.67
CA ILE A 27 14.07 -2.28 4.79
C ILE A 27 13.41 -3.49 5.46
N SER A 28 13.68 -3.71 6.75
CA SER A 28 13.05 -4.79 7.53
C SER A 28 11.53 -4.60 7.62
N ILE A 29 11.07 -3.41 8.00
CA ILE A 29 9.63 -3.09 8.09
C ILE A 29 8.95 -3.29 6.72
N TYR A 30 9.55 -2.78 5.64
CA TYR A 30 9.02 -2.92 4.28
C TYR A 30 8.90 -4.39 3.86
N SER A 31 9.93 -5.19 4.12
CA SER A 31 9.96 -6.61 3.73
C SER A 31 8.93 -7.43 4.50
N GLU A 32 8.81 -7.20 5.81
CA GLU A 32 7.85 -7.88 6.67
C GLU A 32 6.41 -7.49 6.35
N LEU A 33 6.14 -6.20 6.11
CA LEU A 33 4.84 -5.72 5.64
C LEU A 33 4.44 -6.41 4.33
N LYS A 34 5.34 -6.41 3.34
CA LYS A 34 5.09 -7.03 2.03
C LYS A 34 4.69 -8.50 2.18
N MET A 35 5.47 -9.29 2.93
CA MET A 35 5.20 -10.72 3.12
C MET A 35 3.89 -10.96 3.89
N SER A 36 3.64 -10.17 4.94
CA SER A 36 2.45 -10.30 5.77
C SER A 36 1.17 -9.94 5.03
N ILE A 37 1.21 -8.91 4.18
CA ILE A 37 0.09 -8.47 3.34
C ILE A 37 -0.23 -9.55 2.29
N LEU A 38 0.77 -10.09 1.59
CA LEU A 38 0.57 -11.16 0.59
C LEU A 38 -0.12 -12.38 1.21
N SER A 39 0.36 -12.81 2.38
CA SER A 39 -0.22 -13.94 3.12
C SER A 39 -1.66 -13.64 3.56
N SER A 40 -1.89 -12.50 4.22
CA SER A 40 -3.19 -12.16 4.81
C SER A 40 -4.27 -11.89 3.77
N CYS A 41 -3.91 -11.30 2.64
CA CYS A 41 -4.83 -10.99 1.55
C CYS A 41 -4.98 -12.14 0.54
N SER A 42 -4.25 -13.26 0.72
CA SER A 42 -4.20 -14.41 -0.20
C SER A 42 -4.03 -13.98 -1.66
N CYS A 43 -3.18 -12.98 -1.89
CA CYS A 43 -2.96 -12.39 -3.20
C CYS A 43 -1.98 -13.22 -4.00
N ASN A 44 -2.42 -13.73 -5.14
CA ASN A 44 -1.53 -14.39 -6.11
C ASN A 44 -1.07 -13.40 -7.20
N ASP A 45 -1.80 -12.30 -7.41
CA ASP A 45 -1.44 -11.23 -8.33
C ASP A 45 -0.80 -10.06 -7.57
N TYR A 46 0.52 -9.97 -7.64
CA TYR A 46 1.27 -8.80 -7.22
C TYR A 46 2.12 -8.32 -8.40
N GLY A 47 1.98 -7.05 -8.75
CA GLY A 47 2.65 -6.45 -9.89
C GLY A 47 3.75 -5.52 -9.43
N TYR A 48 4.90 -5.55 -10.13
CA TYR A 48 5.74 -4.36 -10.20
C TYR A 48 5.05 -3.39 -11.15
N THR A 49 4.59 -2.26 -10.65
CA THR A 49 4.02 -1.24 -11.53
C THR A 49 5.14 -0.37 -12.13
N ASN A 50 4.76 0.55 -13.03
CA ASN A 50 5.65 1.62 -13.52
C ASN A 50 5.89 2.69 -12.44
N LYS A 51 5.82 2.30 -11.17
CA LYS A 51 6.10 3.12 -10.01
C LYS A 51 6.94 2.31 -9.02
N PRO A 52 7.74 3.00 -8.21
CA PRO A 52 8.63 2.40 -7.22
C PRO A 52 7.85 1.99 -5.95
N ASP A 53 6.85 1.12 -6.08
CA ASP A 53 5.95 0.66 -5.02
C ASP A 53 5.66 -0.85 -5.10
N PHE A 54 5.49 -1.51 -3.95
CA PHE A 54 4.81 -2.82 -3.93
C PHE A 54 3.30 -2.56 -4.04
N ARG A 55 2.67 -3.18 -5.04
CA ARG A 55 1.24 -3.07 -5.26
C ARG A 55 0.55 -4.41 -5.29
N ILE A 56 -0.55 -4.48 -4.55
CA ILE A 56 -1.60 -5.48 -4.74
C ILE A 56 -2.89 -4.76 -5.06
N SER A 57 -3.70 -5.36 -5.93
CA SER A 57 -5.02 -4.85 -6.21
C SER A 57 -6.00 -5.99 -6.46
N ASN A 58 -7.20 -5.84 -5.93
CA ASN A 58 -8.37 -6.46 -6.52
C ASN A 58 -9.19 -5.35 -7.20
N ASN A 59 -10.23 -5.70 -7.96
CA ASN A 59 -11.05 -4.74 -8.71
C ASN A 59 -11.69 -3.60 -7.87
N TYR A 60 -11.44 -3.55 -6.56
CA TYR A 60 -12.04 -2.62 -5.59
C TYR A 60 -10.99 -1.88 -4.73
N VAL A 61 -9.87 -2.55 -4.41
CA VAL A 61 -8.85 -2.06 -3.49
C VAL A 61 -7.49 -2.11 -4.14
N MET A 62 -6.70 -1.05 -3.95
CA MET A 62 -5.30 -0.99 -4.35
C MET A 62 -4.45 -0.58 -3.15
N VAL A 63 -3.38 -1.32 -2.88
CA VAL A 63 -2.46 -1.04 -1.76
C VAL A 63 -1.11 -0.69 -2.35
N GLU A 64 -0.50 0.40 -1.90
CA GLU A 64 0.85 0.84 -2.29
C GLU A 64 1.74 0.96 -1.04
N LEU A 65 2.94 0.39 -1.08
CA LEU A 65 3.96 0.53 -0.03
C LEU A 65 5.14 1.33 -0.57
N ILE A 66 5.45 2.44 0.11
CA ILE A 66 6.53 3.35 -0.27
C ILE A 66 7.52 3.45 0.90
N PRO A 67 8.73 2.90 0.78
CA PRO A 67 9.77 3.04 1.79
C PRO A 67 10.21 4.50 1.87
N LEU A 68 10.27 5.06 3.09
CA LEU A 68 10.69 6.44 3.31
C LEU A 68 12.18 6.49 3.58
N LYS A 69 12.85 7.56 3.11
CA LYS A 69 14.27 7.81 3.47
C LYS A 69 14.43 8.10 4.96
N SER A 70 13.46 8.81 5.53
CA SER A 70 13.30 9.02 6.97
C SER A 70 12.46 7.88 7.53
N ASP A 71 13.08 7.00 8.31
CA ASP A 71 12.52 5.85 9.03
C ASP A 71 11.02 5.54 8.82
N GLY A 72 10.75 4.39 8.20
CA GLY A 72 9.41 3.81 8.10
C GLY A 72 8.92 3.65 6.67
N VAL A 73 7.67 3.21 6.56
CA VAL A 73 7.00 2.93 5.28
C VAL A 73 5.68 3.67 5.26
N LEU A 74 5.48 4.49 4.22
CA LEU A 74 4.19 5.06 3.90
C LEU A 74 3.35 3.99 3.20
N ILE A 75 2.12 3.82 3.67
CA ILE A 75 1.14 2.91 3.10
C ILE A 75 -0.03 3.74 2.61
N MET A 76 -0.41 3.50 1.36
CA MET A 76 -1.60 4.10 0.74
C MET A 76 -2.56 2.97 0.35
N VAL A 77 -3.79 3.03 0.86
CA VAL A 77 -4.84 2.06 0.56
C VAL A 77 -5.97 2.81 -0.14
N ARG A 78 -6.13 2.54 -1.42
CA ARG A 78 -7.27 2.97 -2.23
C ARG A 78 -8.44 2.03 -1.96
N VAL A 79 -9.58 2.57 -1.53
CA VAL A 79 -10.84 1.82 -1.36
C VAL A 79 -11.95 2.48 -2.18
N ASP A 80 -12.95 1.70 -2.57
CA ASP A 80 -14.14 2.19 -3.26
C ASP A 80 -15.05 3.01 -2.31
N SER A 81 -15.73 4.04 -2.81
CA SER A 81 -16.63 4.89 -2.00
C SER A 81 -17.87 4.16 -1.53
N ASP A 82 -18.29 3.12 -2.25
CA ASP A 82 -19.53 2.39 -1.95
C ASP A 82 -19.34 1.42 -0.78
N THR A 83 -18.10 1.08 -0.44
CA THR A 83 -17.78 0.44 0.83
C THR A 83 -17.80 1.51 1.91
N THR A 84 -18.87 1.53 2.71
CA THR A 84 -18.87 2.13 4.06
C THR A 84 -17.75 1.50 4.87
N TYR A 85 -16.52 1.97 4.70
CA TYR A 85 -15.39 1.57 5.50
C TYR A 85 -15.56 2.25 6.85
N LYS A 86 -16.34 1.60 7.71
CA LYS A 86 -16.68 2.08 9.05
C LYS A 86 -15.39 2.20 9.84
N THR A 87 -14.91 3.43 9.97
CA THR A 87 -13.95 3.91 10.95
C THR A 87 -12.69 3.05 11.09
N VAL A 88 -11.58 3.51 10.51
CA VAL A 88 -10.26 2.90 10.69
C VAL A 88 -9.91 2.86 12.18
N ASN A 89 -10.10 1.71 12.84
CA ASN A 89 -9.71 1.50 14.24
C ASN A 89 -8.32 0.84 14.30
N ALA A 90 -7.29 1.69 14.23
CA ALA A 90 -5.89 1.29 14.32
C ALA A 90 -5.11 2.31 15.17
N PRO A 91 -5.28 2.29 16.51
CA PRO A 91 -4.75 3.32 17.41
C PRO A 91 -3.22 3.35 17.47
N SER A 92 -2.56 2.25 17.08
CA SER A 92 -1.10 2.17 16.99
C SER A 92 -0.53 2.82 15.72
N LEU A 93 -1.37 3.10 14.71
CA LEU A 93 -0.95 3.63 13.41
C LEU A 93 -1.08 5.15 13.38
N ASN A 94 -0.08 5.79 12.77
CA ASN A 94 -0.15 7.21 12.48
C ASN A 94 -0.92 7.41 11.17
N ILE A 95 -2.22 7.65 11.26
CA ILE A 95 -3.11 7.87 10.11
C ILE A 95 -2.99 9.33 9.67
N ILE A 96 -2.47 9.53 8.46
CA ILE A 96 -2.30 10.84 7.82
C ILE A 96 -3.61 11.25 7.13
N ASN A 97 -4.26 10.29 6.47
CA ASN A 97 -5.53 10.50 5.77
C ASN A 97 -6.47 9.32 6.09
N PRO A 98 -7.56 9.51 6.86
CA PRO A 98 -8.42 8.42 7.31
C PRO A 98 -9.45 7.96 6.27
N ALA A 99 -9.34 8.33 4.99
CA ALA A 99 -10.41 8.27 3.99
C ALA A 99 -11.64 9.10 4.40
N LYS A 100 -11.64 10.41 4.11
CA LYS A 100 -12.86 11.24 4.23
C LYS A 100 -13.61 11.25 2.91
N GLU A 101 -14.90 10.93 2.94
CA GLU A 101 -15.84 11.26 1.85
C GLU A 101 -15.77 12.77 1.59
N SER A 102 -15.08 13.17 0.53
CA SER A 102 -15.03 14.56 0.09
C SER A 102 -16.25 14.87 -0.79
N GLY A 103 -17.46 14.49 -0.34
CA GLY A 103 -18.73 14.88 -0.96
C GLY A 103 -18.90 14.57 -2.46
N LYS A 104 -18.00 13.78 -3.06
CA LYS A 104 -18.05 13.32 -4.44
C LYS A 104 -17.99 11.79 -4.45
N PRO A 105 -18.90 11.11 -5.17
CA PRO A 105 -18.75 9.68 -5.42
C PRO A 105 -17.39 9.47 -6.09
N GLY A 106 -16.58 8.59 -5.53
CA GLY A 106 -15.20 8.45 -5.96
C GLY A 106 -14.30 7.81 -4.92
N THR A 107 -13.29 7.13 -5.44
CA THR A 107 -12.18 6.52 -4.72
C THR A 107 -11.75 7.27 -3.46
N LEU A 108 -11.76 6.55 -2.34
CA LEU A 108 -11.22 7.01 -1.06
C LEU A 108 -9.80 6.49 -0.87
N TRP A 109 -8.95 7.29 -0.21
CA TRP A 109 -7.58 6.91 0.13
C TRP A 109 -7.40 6.92 1.64
N ILE A 110 -6.90 5.81 2.19
CA ILE A 110 -6.40 5.71 3.55
C ILE A 110 -4.88 5.79 3.47
N GLU A 111 -4.28 6.76 4.14
CA GLU A 111 -2.83 6.96 4.17
C GLU A 111 -2.33 6.90 5.60
N PHE A 112 -1.32 6.08 5.85
CA PHE A 112 -0.73 5.92 7.19
C PHE A 112 0.72 5.47 7.10
N THR A 113 1.48 5.70 8.17
CA THR A 113 2.90 5.30 8.24
C THR A 113 3.15 4.21 9.26
N VAL A 114 4.02 3.27 8.91
CA VAL A 114 4.53 2.21 9.80
C VAL A 114 6.02 2.44 10.04
N ASN A 115 6.38 2.78 11.27
CA ASN A 115 7.73 3.17 11.67
C ASN A 115 8.35 2.16 12.66
N SER A 116 7.58 1.16 13.08
CA SER A 116 7.96 0.09 14.00
C SER A 116 7.35 -1.25 13.57
N THR A 117 8.06 -2.36 13.85
CA THR A 117 7.54 -3.71 13.60
C THR A 117 6.32 -4.02 14.47
N THR A 118 6.19 -3.40 15.64
CA THR A 118 5.02 -3.54 16.51
C THR A 118 3.71 -3.03 15.89
N GLN A 119 3.80 -2.14 14.88
CA GLN A 119 2.65 -1.59 14.16
C GLN A 119 2.21 -2.49 12.99
N ILE A 120 3.04 -3.46 12.58
CA ILE A 120 2.78 -4.31 11.42
C ILE A 120 1.47 -5.11 11.56
N PRO A 121 1.15 -5.75 12.71
CA PRO A 121 -0.09 -6.51 12.83
C PRO A 121 -1.35 -5.67 12.60
N ASP A 122 -1.38 -4.44 13.14
CA ASP A 122 -2.51 -3.53 12.94
C ASP A 122 -2.59 -3.00 11.51
N ALA A 123 -1.45 -2.70 10.88
CA ALA A 123 -1.38 -2.30 9.48
C ALA A 123 -1.90 -3.41 8.55
N VAL A 124 -1.46 -4.65 8.76
CA VAL A 124 -1.86 -5.81 7.96
C VAL A 124 -3.33 -6.13 8.15
N ARG A 125 -3.86 -6.02 9.37
CA ARG A 125 -5.29 -6.17 9.66
C ARG A 125 -6.11 -5.15 8.89
N LEU A 126 -5.75 -3.86 8.99
CA LEU A 126 -6.44 -2.78 8.28
C LEU A 126 -6.45 -2.99 6.76
N ILE A 127 -5.30 -3.38 6.19
CA ILE A 127 -5.17 -3.63 4.75
C ILE A 127 -5.98 -4.87 4.34
N SER A 128 -5.91 -5.96 5.10
CA SER A 128 -6.65 -7.19 4.81
C SER A 128 -8.16 -6.98 4.88
N ASP A 129 -8.63 -6.22 5.86
CA ASP A 129 -10.06 -5.91 6.03
C ASP A 129 -10.56 -5.08 4.84
N ALA A 130 -9.78 -4.08 4.40
CA ALA A 130 -10.05 -3.31 3.19
C ALA A 130 -10.08 -4.22 1.97
N TYR A 131 -8.99 -4.97 1.75
CA TYR A 131 -8.83 -5.84 0.59
C TYR A 131 -9.93 -6.92 0.50
N LYS A 132 -10.37 -7.49 1.62
CA LYS A 132 -11.43 -8.50 1.63
C LYS A 132 -12.83 -7.91 1.57
N SER A 133 -13.01 -6.62 1.87
CA SER A 133 -14.28 -5.93 1.70
C SER A 133 -14.60 -5.84 0.20
N ARG A 134 -15.51 -6.71 -0.26
CA ARG A 134 -15.96 -6.72 -1.66
C ARG A 134 -17.10 -5.71 -1.80
N SER A 135 -16.90 -4.67 -2.61
CA SER A 135 -18.03 -3.99 -3.25
C SER A 135 -18.65 -4.96 -4.28
N VAL A 136 -19.94 -4.84 -4.56
CA VAL A 136 -20.67 -5.69 -5.53
C VAL A 136 -20.40 -5.23 -6.97
N ILE A 137 -19.79 -4.05 -7.17
CA ILE A 137 -19.59 -3.40 -8.47
C ILE A 137 -18.08 -3.22 -8.72
N GLY A 138 -17.47 -4.16 -9.46
CA GLY A 138 -16.06 -4.07 -9.84
C GLY A 138 -15.82 -2.94 -10.84
N TRP A 139 -14.58 -2.43 -10.90
CA TRP A 139 -14.15 -1.50 -11.95
C TRP A 139 -14.27 -2.08 -13.37
#